data_AF-A0A4R5FXM2-F1
#
_entry.id   AF-A0A4R5FXM2-F1
#
_cell.length_a   1.000
_cell.length_b   1.000
_cell.length_c   1.000
_cell.angle_alpha   90.00
_cell.angle_beta   90.00
_cell.angle_gamma   90.00
#
_symmetry.space_group_name_H-M   'P 1'
#
loop_
_entity.id
_entity.type
_entity.pdbx_description
1 polymer ?
#
loop_
_entity_poly.entity_id
_entity_poly.type
_entity_poly.pdbx_seq_one_letter_code
_entity_poly.pdbx_strand_id
1 'polypeptide(L)'
;MRGHADFRRLWSGSAVSQVGSAVGMVALPVVAVTVLKVSAFEVALLSALTAITTALLAFPLGRHVEFRRKRPVMIAADVVRCACLASVPIAAWLGVLTFAQLCVVAVVNATCQIAFAAAAQAHLKALVSPERLIDANSRLESTRWLSISVGPSAAGALIGLLSAVGSLVVNAVSFLVSALAIRRLRAPEPDPPARAPRSSRRAELFGGWTFAWGQPALRPMLISWVTFAGASSMGASFATAVTQPLFILLGGLVATWAGTRAALFAAAALMCAAAPLLPRGPSRAGST
;
A
#
# COMPACT_ATOMS: atom_id res chain seq x y z
N MET A 1 5.81 18.19 -22.79
CA MET A 1 5.11 16.88 -22.89
C MET A 1 5.73 15.74 -22.05
N ARG A 2 7.05 15.69 -21.78
CA ARG A 2 7.70 14.58 -21.04
C ARG A 2 7.18 14.37 -19.60
N GLY A 3 6.92 15.44 -18.84
CA GLY A 3 6.41 15.35 -17.46
C GLY A 3 5.04 14.69 -17.32
N HIS A 4 4.14 14.81 -18.31
CA HIS A 4 2.82 14.18 -18.27
C HIS A 4 2.89 12.65 -18.46
N ALA A 5 3.77 12.19 -19.35
CA ALA A 5 3.94 10.75 -19.60
C ALA A 5 4.62 10.05 -18.43
N ASP A 6 5.63 10.68 -17.83
CA ASP A 6 6.31 10.16 -16.64
C ASP A 6 5.41 10.23 -15.40
N PHE A 7 4.59 11.28 -15.24
CA PHE A 7 3.56 11.33 -14.19
C PHE A 7 2.56 10.19 -14.34
N ARG A 8 2.04 9.94 -15.55
CA ARG A 8 1.12 8.82 -15.80
C ARG A 8 1.74 7.48 -15.48
N ARG A 9 3.02 7.27 -15.81
CA ARG A 9 3.76 6.04 -15.49
C ARG A 9 3.94 5.86 -13.99
N LEU A 10 4.38 6.90 -13.30
CA LEU A 10 4.51 6.92 -11.84
C LEU A 10 3.16 6.63 -11.17
N TRP A 11 2.11 7.34 -11.59
CA TRP A 11 0.75 7.15 -11.09
C TRP A 11 0.25 5.73 -11.32
N SER A 12 0.41 5.18 -12.53
CA SER A 12 0.00 3.80 -12.83
C SER A 12 0.78 2.74 -12.03
N GLY A 13 2.10 2.91 -11.88
CA GLY A 13 2.92 1.99 -11.07
C GLY A 13 2.50 2.04 -9.61
N SER A 14 2.38 3.24 -9.05
CA SER A 14 1.89 3.44 -7.68
C SER A 14 0.47 2.91 -7.47
N ALA A 15 -0.43 3.05 -8.46
CA ALA A 15 -1.78 2.49 -8.40
C ALA A 15 -1.74 0.97 -8.30
N VAL A 16 -0.97 0.30 -9.18
CA VAL A 16 -0.82 -1.15 -9.18
C VAL A 16 -0.21 -1.65 -7.86
N SER A 17 0.85 -0.99 -7.37
CA SER A 17 1.49 -1.31 -6.08
C SER A 17 0.52 -1.14 -4.90
N GLN A 18 -0.32 -0.09 -4.90
CA GLN A 18 -1.31 0.13 -3.86
C GLN A 18 -2.45 -0.90 -3.87
N VAL A 19 -2.96 -1.26 -5.05
CA VAL A 19 -3.97 -2.32 -5.19
C VAL A 19 -3.40 -3.65 -4.72
N GLY A 20 -2.17 -3.99 -5.13
CA GLY A 20 -1.47 -5.17 -4.65
C GLY A 20 -1.35 -5.21 -3.13
N SER A 21 -0.85 -4.13 -2.53
CA SER A 21 -0.76 -4.02 -1.06
C SER A 21 -2.11 -4.23 -0.37
N ALA A 22 -3.21 -3.73 -0.92
CA ALA A 22 -4.54 -3.95 -0.36
C ALA A 22 -4.98 -5.42 -0.45
N VAL A 23 -4.62 -6.12 -1.53
CA VAL A 23 -4.81 -7.58 -1.65
C VAL A 23 -3.97 -8.33 -0.62
N GLY A 24 -2.69 -7.99 -0.47
CA GLY A 24 -1.78 -8.62 0.49
C GLY A 24 -2.22 -8.47 1.94
N MET A 25 -2.83 -7.34 2.29
CA MET A 25 -3.38 -7.08 3.63
C MET A 25 -4.47 -8.07 4.03
N VAL A 26 -5.24 -8.59 3.06
CA VAL A 26 -6.28 -9.61 3.30
C VAL A 26 -5.73 -11.01 3.11
N ALA A 27 -4.95 -11.23 2.05
CA ALA A 27 -4.47 -12.56 1.70
C ALA A 27 -3.52 -13.17 2.74
N LEU A 28 -2.65 -12.37 3.38
CA LEU A 28 -1.70 -12.87 4.40
C LEU A 28 -2.43 -13.45 5.63
N PRO A 29 -3.35 -12.72 6.30
CA PRO A 29 -4.17 -13.28 7.38
C PRO A 29 -4.98 -14.51 6.95
N VAL A 30 -5.56 -14.49 5.75
CA VAL A 30 -6.34 -15.64 5.25
C VAL A 30 -5.46 -16.86 5.05
N VAL A 31 -4.24 -16.72 4.51
CA VAL A 31 -3.27 -17.84 4.43
C VAL A 31 -2.92 -18.37 5.81
N ALA A 32 -2.74 -17.49 6.80
CA ALA A 32 -2.47 -17.92 8.18
C ALA A 32 -3.60 -18.85 8.69
N VAL A 33 -4.85 -18.45 8.56
CA VAL A 33 -5.99 -19.26 9.03
C VAL A 33 -6.20 -20.51 8.18
N THR A 34 -6.14 -20.40 6.85
CA THR A 34 -6.53 -21.50 5.94
C THR A 34 -5.45 -22.56 5.78
N VAL A 35 -4.17 -22.16 5.75
CA VAL A 35 -3.04 -23.08 5.52
C VAL A 35 -2.44 -23.54 6.85
N LEU A 36 -2.17 -22.62 7.78
CA LEU A 36 -1.51 -22.94 9.05
C LEU A 36 -2.50 -23.27 10.17
N LYS A 37 -3.81 -23.04 9.98
CA LYS A 37 -4.86 -23.26 10.99
C LYS A 37 -4.55 -22.57 12.32
N VAL A 38 -3.86 -21.43 12.27
CA VAL A 38 -3.51 -20.64 13.46
C VAL A 38 -4.72 -19.95 14.07
N SER A 39 -4.60 -19.67 15.37
CA SER A 39 -5.65 -19.09 16.19
C SER A 39 -5.96 -17.62 15.84
N ALA A 40 -7.15 -17.14 16.22
CA ALA A 40 -7.53 -15.74 16.07
C ALA A 40 -6.55 -14.77 16.79
N PHE A 41 -5.93 -15.23 17.89
CA PHE A 41 -4.92 -14.46 18.61
C PHE A 41 -3.65 -14.25 17.77
N GLU A 42 -3.17 -15.28 17.08
CA GLU A 42 -1.99 -15.18 16.21
C GLU A 42 -2.24 -14.26 15.01
N VAL A 43 -3.45 -14.30 14.44
CA VAL A 43 -3.85 -13.36 13.38
C VAL A 43 -3.88 -11.91 13.91
N ALA A 44 -4.41 -11.69 15.12
CA ALA A 44 -4.39 -10.39 15.76
C ALA A 44 -2.96 -9.92 16.06
N LEU A 45 -2.07 -10.83 16.46
CA LEU A 45 -0.66 -10.55 16.69
C LEU A 45 0.06 -10.16 15.40
N LEU A 46 -0.22 -10.84 14.28
CA LEU A 46 0.31 -10.48 12.96
C LEU A 46 -0.09 -9.05 12.58
N SER A 47 -1.35 -8.69 12.75
CA SER A 47 -1.85 -7.32 12.51
C SER A 47 -1.18 -6.31 13.44
N ALA A 48 -1.04 -6.62 14.73
CA ALA A 48 -0.36 -5.77 15.70
C ALA A 48 1.11 -5.53 15.31
N LEU A 49 1.83 -6.57 14.87
CA LEU A 49 3.22 -6.45 14.41
C LEU A 49 3.34 -5.49 13.21
N THR A 50 2.42 -5.55 12.25
CA THR A 50 2.44 -4.61 11.11
C THR A 50 2.17 -3.17 11.54
N ALA A 51 1.25 -2.96 12.49
CA ALA A 51 0.95 -1.63 13.04
C ALA A 51 2.14 -1.07 13.82
N ILE A 52 2.75 -1.87 14.70
CA ILE A 52 3.96 -1.51 15.46
C ILE A 52 5.11 -1.20 14.52
N THR A 53 5.33 -2.03 13.49
CA THR A 53 6.38 -1.80 12.49
C THR A 53 6.15 -0.45 11.79
N THR A 54 4.92 -0.17 11.41
CA THR A 54 4.57 1.09 10.74
C THR A 54 4.82 2.28 11.66
N ALA A 55 4.39 2.21 12.91
CA ALA A 55 4.62 3.23 13.92
C ALA A 55 6.11 3.50 14.15
N LEU A 56 6.88 2.43 14.38
CA LEU A 56 8.30 2.49 14.70
C LEU A 56 9.15 2.99 13.52
N LEU A 57 8.80 2.55 12.31
CA LEU A 57 9.63 2.78 11.13
C LEU A 57 9.20 3.96 10.26
N ALA A 58 8.01 4.55 10.47
CA ALA A 58 7.55 5.72 9.70
C ALA A 58 8.58 6.87 9.69
N PHE A 59 9.09 7.23 10.86
CA PHE A 59 10.08 8.30 11.04
C PHE A 59 11.48 7.99 10.49
N PRO A 60 12.14 6.89 10.89
CA PRO A 60 13.50 6.60 10.43
C PRO A 60 13.54 6.34 8.93
N LEU A 61 12.52 5.68 8.36
CA LEU A 61 12.45 5.45 6.91
C LEU A 61 12.22 6.74 6.15
N GLY A 62 11.36 7.64 6.63
CA GLY A 62 11.14 8.94 5.99
C GLY A 62 12.44 9.71 5.78
N ARG A 63 13.27 9.82 6.83
CA ARG A 63 14.58 10.47 6.78
C ARG A 63 15.61 9.68 5.97
N HIS A 64 15.60 8.35 6.04
CA HIS A 64 16.48 7.51 5.22
C HIS A 64 16.21 7.69 3.71
N VAL A 65 14.93 7.82 3.35
CA VAL A 65 14.49 8.05 1.97
C VAL A 65 14.80 9.47 1.52
N GLU A 66 14.70 10.46 2.41
CA GLU A 66 14.94 11.89 2.12
C GLU A 66 16.25 12.16 1.37
N PHE A 67 17.36 11.55 1.81
CA PHE A 67 18.70 11.76 1.25
C PHE A 67 19.10 10.75 0.16
N ARG A 68 18.17 9.91 -0.30
CA ARG A 68 18.41 8.96 -1.39
C ARG A 68 17.62 9.34 -2.63
N ARG A 69 18.14 8.92 -3.77
CA ARG A 69 17.40 8.85 -5.03
C ARG A 69 16.13 8.00 -4.82
N LYS A 70 14.97 8.56 -5.16
CA LYS A 70 13.63 8.00 -4.89
C LYS A 70 13.32 6.83 -5.80
N ARG A 71 13.71 6.88 -7.07
CA ARG A 71 13.42 5.84 -8.06
C ARG A 71 14.07 4.49 -7.70
N PRO A 72 15.37 4.41 -7.35
CA PRO A 72 15.96 3.16 -6.87
C PRO A 72 15.31 2.64 -5.59
N VAL A 73 14.90 3.53 -4.66
CA VAL A 73 14.20 3.14 -3.43
C VAL A 73 12.85 2.50 -3.75
N MET A 74 12.06 3.11 -4.65
CA MET A 74 10.77 2.55 -5.07
C MET A 74 10.92 1.18 -5.74
N ILE A 75 11.89 1.05 -6.66
CA ILE A 75 12.17 -0.21 -7.37
C ILE A 75 12.63 -1.28 -6.36
N ALA A 76 13.58 -0.96 -5.48
CA ALA A 76 14.06 -1.90 -4.47
C ALA A 76 12.92 -2.34 -3.53
N ALA A 77 12.07 -1.41 -3.10
CA ALA A 77 10.94 -1.73 -2.23
C ALA A 77 9.93 -2.67 -2.91
N ASP A 78 9.60 -2.46 -4.18
CA ASP A 78 8.69 -3.35 -4.92
C ASP A 78 9.33 -4.72 -5.21
N VAL A 79 10.63 -4.76 -5.54
CA VAL A 79 11.35 -6.04 -5.76
C VAL A 79 11.43 -6.86 -4.48
N VAL A 80 11.75 -6.24 -3.34
CA VAL A 80 11.78 -6.91 -2.04
C VAL A 80 10.39 -7.41 -1.65
N ARG A 81 9.33 -6.60 -1.83
CA ARG A 81 7.95 -7.06 -1.61
C ARG A 81 7.59 -8.24 -2.49
N CYS A 82 7.92 -8.18 -3.78
CA CYS A 82 7.69 -9.28 -4.72
C CYS A 82 8.38 -10.57 -4.23
N ALA A 83 9.66 -10.50 -3.88
CA ALA A 83 10.42 -11.66 -3.41
C ALA A 83 9.88 -12.22 -2.09
N CYS A 84 9.61 -11.36 -1.10
CA CYS A 84 9.09 -11.79 0.19
C CYS A 84 7.68 -12.39 0.06
N LEU A 85 6.79 -11.78 -0.72
CA LEU A 85 5.44 -12.32 -0.93
C LEU A 85 5.44 -13.59 -1.77
N ALA A 86 6.33 -13.72 -2.75
CA ALA A 86 6.50 -14.96 -3.51
C ALA A 86 7.07 -16.11 -2.67
N SER A 87 7.80 -15.81 -1.58
CA SER A 87 8.30 -16.84 -0.67
C SER A 87 7.18 -17.61 0.04
N VAL A 88 6.02 -16.99 0.27
CA VAL A 88 4.87 -17.59 0.95
C VAL A 88 4.22 -18.72 0.13
N PRO A 89 3.80 -18.53 -1.13
CA PRO A 89 3.25 -19.61 -1.94
C PRO A 89 4.28 -20.72 -2.21
N ILE A 90 5.55 -20.37 -2.40
CA ILE A 90 6.63 -21.37 -2.56
C ILE A 90 6.72 -22.24 -1.30
N ALA A 91 6.79 -21.63 -0.11
CA ALA A 91 6.84 -22.37 1.14
C ALA A 91 5.56 -23.18 1.42
N ALA A 92 4.39 -22.66 1.01
CA ALA A 92 3.12 -23.35 1.13
C ALA A 92 3.08 -24.61 0.24
N TRP A 93 3.56 -24.52 -1.00
CA TRP A 93 3.63 -25.66 -1.92
C TRP A 93 4.66 -26.71 -1.48
N LEU A 94 5.75 -26.28 -0.83
CA LEU A 94 6.75 -27.17 -0.25
C LEU A 94 6.32 -27.76 1.10
N GLY A 95 5.19 -27.32 1.68
CA GLY A 95 4.71 -27.77 2.98
C GLY A 95 5.56 -27.32 4.18
N VAL A 96 6.47 -26.35 3.99
CA VAL A 96 7.38 -25.83 5.03
C VAL A 96 7.00 -24.43 5.52
N LEU A 97 5.80 -23.95 5.15
CA LEU A 97 5.31 -22.64 5.58
C LEU A 97 5.20 -22.60 7.11
N THR A 98 5.71 -21.52 7.71
CA THR A 98 5.62 -21.31 9.17
C THR A 98 4.98 -19.97 9.49
N PHE A 99 4.38 -19.87 10.69
CA PHE A 99 3.83 -18.59 11.17
C PHE A 99 4.91 -17.52 11.32
N ALA A 100 6.12 -17.90 11.76
CA ALA A 100 7.27 -17.00 11.85
C ALA A 100 7.62 -16.38 10.48
N GLN A 101 7.57 -17.16 9.40
CA GLN A 101 7.77 -16.63 8.05
C GLN A 101 6.71 -15.60 7.67
N LEU A 102 5.43 -15.85 7.98
CA LEU A 102 4.36 -14.87 7.72
C LEU A 102 4.58 -13.56 8.48
N CYS A 103 5.01 -13.63 9.74
CA CYS A 103 5.38 -12.45 10.53
C CYS A 103 6.51 -11.66 9.87
N VAL A 104 7.58 -12.34 9.45
CA VAL A 104 8.72 -11.69 8.76
C VAL A 104 8.25 -11.04 7.45
N VAL A 105 7.47 -11.76 6.63
CA VAL A 105 6.95 -11.23 5.37
C VAL A 105 6.06 -10.01 5.60
N ALA A 106 5.19 -10.04 6.61
CA ALA A 106 4.31 -8.92 6.93
C ALA A 106 5.09 -7.68 7.39
N VAL A 107 6.11 -7.84 8.24
CA VAL A 107 7.00 -6.76 8.71
C VAL A 107 7.80 -6.17 7.55
N VAL A 108 8.40 -7.01 6.71
CA VAL A 108 9.17 -6.55 5.55
C VAL A 108 8.25 -5.83 4.56
N ASN A 109 7.07 -6.38 4.28
CA ASN A 109 6.09 -5.76 3.40
C ASN A 109 5.62 -4.39 3.91
N ALA A 110 5.35 -4.25 5.22
CA ALA A 110 4.99 -2.98 5.85
C ALA A 110 6.15 -1.96 5.81
N THR A 111 7.39 -2.42 5.98
CA THR A 111 8.60 -1.58 5.90
C THR A 111 8.80 -1.03 4.48
N CYS A 112 8.75 -1.91 3.48
CA CYS A 112 8.80 -1.50 2.08
C CYS A 112 7.61 -0.60 1.73
N GLN A 113 6.44 -0.90 2.30
CA GLN A 113 5.27 -0.05 2.55
C GLN A 113 5.58 1.44 2.51
N ILE A 114 6.19 1.81 3.63
CA ILE A 114 6.49 3.15 4.06
C ILE A 114 7.56 3.77 3.16
N ALA A 115 8.61 3.01 2.86
CA ALA A 115 9.70 3.49 2.01
C ALA A 115 9.22 3.86 0.61
N PHE A 116 8.36 3.03 0.01
CA PHE A 116 7.76 3.30 -1.30
C PHE A 116 6.86 4.53 -1.26
N ALA A 117 5.96 4.63 -0.28
CA ALA A 117 5.05 5.77 -0.16
C ALA A 117 5.80 7.10 0.02
N ALA A 118 6.81 7.12 0.90
CA ALA A 118 7.66 8.29 1.12
C ALA A 118 8.43 8.69 -0.14
N ALA A 119 9.00 7.70 -0.85
CA ALA A 119 9.75 7.95 -2.08
C ALA A 119 8.85 8.43 -3.22
N ALA A 120 7.66 7.82 -3.39
CA ALA A 120 6.69 8.21 -4.41
C ALA A 120 6.20 9.65 -4.20
N GLN A 121 5.90 10.04 -2.96
CA GLN A 121 5.47 11.40 -2.64
C GLN A 121 6.57 12.43 -2.90
N ALA A 122 7.81 12.12 -2.52
CA ALA A 122 8.95 13.00 -2.78
C ALA A 122 9.27 13.11 -4.28
N HIS A 123 9.17 11.99 -5.02
CA HIS A 123 9.39 11.96 -6.46
C HIS A 123 8.30 12.72 -7.22
N LEU A 124 7.05 12.68 -6.74
CA LEU A 124 5.96 13.46 -7.32
C LEU A 124 6.25 14.96 -7.27
N LYS A 125 6.72 15.45 -6.11
CA LYS A 125 7.08 16.87 -5.92
C LYS A 125 8.18 17.33 -6.87
N ALA A 126 9.09 16.43 -7.25
CA ALA A 126 10.15 16.71 -8.21
C ALA A 126 9.67 16.69 -9.68
N LEU A 127 8.56 16.01 -9.97
CA LEU A 127 8.10 15.76 -11.34
C LEU A 127 7.05 16.76 -11.83
N VAL A 128 6.34 17.42 -10.90
CA VAL A 128 5.19 18.27 -11.18
C VAL A 128 5.43 19.67 -10.61
N SER A 129 5.03 20.71 -11.37
CA SER A 129 5.16 22.11 -10.93
C SER A 129 4.23 22.42 -9.74
N PRO A 130 4.56 23.40 -8.88
CA PRO A 130 3.78 23.73 -7.68
C PRO A 130 2.28 23.91 -7.92
N GLU A 131 1.92 24.52 -9.04
CA GLU A 131 0.53 24.84 -9.42
C GLU A 131 -0.29 23.56 -9.71
N ARG A 132 0.39 22.47 -10.06
CA ARG A 132 -0.23 21.18 -10.40
C ARG A 132 -0.03 20.12 -9.31
N LEU A 133 0.71 20.43 -8.23
CA LEU A 133 0.91 19.50 -7.13
C LEU A 133 -0.39 19.12 -6.44
N ILE A 134 -1.33 20.05 -6.33
CA ILE A 134 -2.64 19.78 -5.72
C ILE A 134 -3.42 18.75 -6.56
N ASP A 135 -3.55 18.95 -7.88
CA ASP A 135 -4.22 17.98 -8.77
C ASP A 135 -3.53 16.61 -8.76
N ALA A 136 -2.19 16.61 -8.82
CA ALA A 136 -1.41 15.38 -8.80
C ALA A 136 -1.54 14.61 -7.48
N ASN A 137 -1.52 15.33 -6.35
CA ASN A 137 -1.71 14.75 -5.02
C ASN A 137 -3.14 14.22 -4.84
N SER A 138 -4.15 14.98 -5.29
CA SER A 138 -5.55 14.55 -5.28
C SER A 138 -5.72 13.22 -6.01
N ARG A 139 -5.11 13.05 -7.20
CA ARG A 139 -5.18 11.78 -7.95
C ARG A 139 -4.55 10.61 -7.20
N LEU A 140 -3.36 10.79 -6.62
CA LEU A 140 -2.70 9.73 -5.85
C LEU A 140 -3.51 9.36 -4.62
N GLU A 141 -4.03 10.36 -3.91
CA GLU A 141 -4.82 10.17 -2.69
C GLU A 141 -6.17 9.52 -3.01
N SER A 142 -6.87 9.96 -4.06
CA SER A 142 -8.07 9.28 -4.55
C SER A 142 -7.79 7.82 -4.90
N THR A 143 -6.68 7.54 -5.57
CA THR A 143 -6.27 6.17 -5.90
C THR A 143 -6.00 5.35 -4.64
N ARG A 144 -5.39 5.95 -3.62
CA ARG A 144 -5.14 5.32 -2.32
C ARG A 144 -6.44 4.98 -1.61
N TRP A 145 -7.37 5.92 -1.49
CA TRP A 145 -8.66 5.70 -0.84
C TRP A 145 -9.49 4.66 -1.61
N LEU A 146 -9.47 4.69 -2.93
CA LEU A 146 -10.08 3.65 -3.76
C LEU A 146 -9.43 2.29 -3.50
N SER A 147 -8.11 2.21 -3.42
CA SER A 147 -7.39 0.95 -3.15
C SER A 147 -7.72 0.41 -1.75
N ILE A 148 -7.82 1.27 -0.73
CA ILE A 148 -8.17 0.86 0.64
C ILE A 148 -9.65 0.43 0.73
N SER A 149 -10.53 1.12 0.01
CA SER A 149 -11.99 0.86 0.08
C SER A 149 -12.41 -0.35 -0.75
N VAL A 150 -11.86 -0.48 -1.96
CA VAL A 150 -12.23 -1.53 -2.93
C VAL A 150 -11.30 -2.73 -2.82
N GLY A 151 -10.05 -2.52 -2.39
CA GLY A 151 -9.03 -3.55 -2.31
C GLY A 151 -9.45 -4.78 -1.51
N PRO A 152 -10.05 -4.65 -0.30
CA PRO A 152 -10.51 -5.81 0.46
C PRO A 152 -11.60 -6.63 -0.27
N SER A 153 -12.53 -5.97 -0.96
CA SER A 153 -13.55 -6.65 -1.77
C SER A 153 -12.94 -7.36 -2.99
N ALA A 154 -12.02 -6.69 -3.68
CA ALA A 154 -11.28 -7.27 -4.79
C ALA A 154 -10.41 -8.47 -4.32
N ALA A 155 -9.80 -8.36 -3.15
CA ALA A 155 -9.03 -9.43 -2.53
C ALA A 155 -9.91 -10.63 -2.20
N GLY A 156 -11.08 -10.41 -1.59
CA GLY A 156 -12.03 -11.49 -1.30
C GLY A 156 -12.48 -12.22 -2.56
N ALA A 157 -12.80 -11.50 -3.63
CA ALA A 157 -13.13 -12.10 -4.93
C ALA A 157 -11.96 -12.90 -5.52
N LEU A 158 -10.75 -12.34 -5.48
CA LEU A 158 -9.53 -13.00 -5.97
C LEU A 158 -9.24 -14.29 -5.18
N ILE A 159 -9.41 -14.26 -3.86
CA ILE A 159 -9.23 -15.42 -2.98
C ILE A 159 -10.29 -16.49 -3.29
N GLY A 160 -11.54 -16.10 -3.53
CA GLY A 160 -12.60 -17.03 -3.93
C GLY A 160 -12.33 -17.72 -5.27
N LEU A 161 -11.68 -17.01 -6.21
CA LEU A 161 -11.39 -17.53 -7.55
C LEU A 161 -10.07 -18.33 -7.63
N LEU A 162 -9.02 -17.86 -6.96
CA LEU A 162 -7.64 -18.35 -7.12
C LEU A 162 -7.05 -18.97 -5.85
N SER A 163 -7.82 -19.08 -4.76
CA SER A 163 -7.36 -19.34 -3.40
C SER A 163 -6.52 -18.22 -2.77
N ALA A 164 -6.29 -18.31 -1.46
CA ALA A 164 -5.46 -17.36 -0.72
C ALA A 164 -4.00 -17.35 -1.20
N VAL A 165 -3.46 -18.53 -1.49
CA VAL A 165 -2.09 -18.71 -1.98
C VAL A 165 -1.92 -18.16 -3.40
N GLY A 166 -2.88 -18.44 -4.30
CA GLY A 166 -2.86 -17.90 -5.67
C GLY A 166 -3.01 -16.37 -5.70
N SER A 167 -3.80 -15.81 -4.79
CA SER A 167 -3.95 -14.35 -4.63
C SER A 167 -2.63 -13.66 -4.24
N LEU A 168 -1.78 -14.32 -3.43
CA LEU A 168 -0.45 -13.80 -3.10
C LEU A 168 0.50 -13.79 -4.30
N VAL A 169 0.37 -14.76 -5.23
CA VAL A 169 1.14 -14.77 -6.48
C VAL A 169 0.76 -13.58 -7.35
N VAL A 170 -0.54 -13.35 -7.56
CA VAL A 170 -1.04 -12.17 -8.31
C VAL A 170 -0.53 -10.88 -7.67
N ASN A 171 -0.55 -10.81 -6.34
CA ASN A 171 -0.02 -9.68 -5.61
C ASN A 171 1.49 -9.47 -5.84
N ALA A 172 2.30 -10.54 -5.76
CA ALA A 172 3.73 -10.46 -6.03
C ALA A 172 4.02 -9.95 -7.46
N VAL A 173 3.28 -10.44 -8.45
CA VAL A 173 3.37 -9.98 -9.85
C VAL A 173 3.02 -8.49 -9.97
N SER A 174 2.04 -7.99 -9.22
CA SER A 174 1.68 -6.57 -9.24
C SER A 174 2.85 -5.66 -8.83
N PHE A 175 3.64 -6.05 -7.83
CA PHE A 175 4.83 -5.31 -7.43
C PHE A 175 5.92 -5.35 -8.51
N LEU A 176 6.10 -6.48 -9.19
CA LEU A 176 7.03 -6.57 -10.31
C LEU A 176 6.61 -5.65 -11.47
N VAL A 177 5.31 -5.59 -11.79
CA VAL A 177 4.76 -4.69 -12.81
C VAL A 177 4.99 -3.22 -12.43
N SER A 178 4.77 -2.86 -11.17
CA SER A 178 5.07 -1.52 -10.65
C SER A 178 6.55 -1.17 -10.78
N ALA A 179 7.45 -2.06 -10.34
CA ALA A 179 8.90 -1.86 -10.46
C ALA A 179 9.33 -1.65 -11.91
N LEU A 180 8.77 -2.42 -12.86
CA LEU A 180 9.05 -2.26 -14.28
C LEU A 180 8.49 -0.95 -14.85
N ALA A 181 7.31 -0.52 -14.43
CA ALA A 181 6.73 0.76 -14.83
C ALA A 181 7.59 1.95 -14.37
N ILE A 182 8.06 1.91 -13.12
CA ILE A 182 8.95 2.92 -12.52
C ILE A 182 10.35 2.88 -13.17
N ARG A 183 10.85 1.69 -13.50
CA ARG A 183 12.10 1.53 -14.24
C ARG A 183 12.03 2.09 -15.67
N ARG A 184 10.85 2.31 -16.24
CA ARG A 184 10.69 2.91 -17.58
C ARG A 184 10.59 4.44 -17.59
N LEU A 185 10.66 5.10 -16.43
CA LEU A 185 10.71 6.56 -16.35
C LEU A 185 11.93 7.11 -17.09
N ARG A 186 11.73 8.19 -17.87
CA ARG A 186 12.81 8.76 -18.72
C ARG A 186 13.38 10.05 -18.15
N ALA A 187 12.65 10.77 -17.32
CA ALA A 187 13.13 11.97 -16.65
C ALA A 187 14.38 11.66 -15.80
N PRO A 188 15.45 12.48 -15.93
CA PRO A 188 16.56 12.45 -14.98
C PRO A 188 16.03 12.70 -13.58
N GLU A 189 16.46 11.88 -12.64
CA GLU A 189 16.11 12.06 -11.24
C GLU A 189 16.97 13.18 -10.64
N PRO A 190 16.37 14.19 -9.98
CA PRO A 190 17.14 15.22 -9.29
C PRO A 190 18.04 14.60 -8.23
N ASP A 191 19.25 15.15 -8.10
CA ASP A 191 20.15 14.70 -7.04
C ASP A 191 19.54 15.00 -5.65
N PRO A 192 19.73 14.07 -4.69
CA PRO A 192 19.22 14.27 -3.35
C PRO A 192 19.88 15.51 -2.70
N PRO A 193 19.18 16.17 -1.77
CA PRO A 193 19.73 17.31 -1.04
C PRO A 193 21.05 16.93 -0.34
N ALA A 194 22.02 17.84 -0.35
CA ALA A 194 23.34 17.61 0.22
C ALA A 194 23.24 17.30 1.73
N ARG A 195 23.97 16.26 2.16
CA ARG A 195 23.99 15.82 3.57
C ARG A 195 24.91 16.73 4.37
N ALA A 196 24.44 17.26 5.50
CA ALA A 196 25.31 18.02 6.39
C ALA A 196 26.42 17.10 6.98
N PRO A 197 27.70 17.51 7.00
CA PRO A 197 28.83 16.63 7.28
C PRO A 197 28.97 16.15 8.74
N ARG A 198 28.02 16.44 9.65
CA ARG A 198 28.19 16.21 11.11
C ARG A 198 27.13 15.35 11.80
N SER A 199 26.17 14.76 11.11
CA SER A 199 25.15 13.94 11.79
C SER A 199 25.61 12.48 11.96
N SER A 200 25.76 12.03 13.21
CA SER A 200 26.07 10.63 13.51
C SER A 200 24.99 9.71 12.94
N ARG A 201 25.34 8.55 12.35
CA ARG A 201 24.37 7.61 11.74
C ARG A 201 23.21 7.24 12.69
N ARG A 202 23.46 7.19 14.00
CA ARG A 202 22.43 6.95 15.02
C ARG A 202 21.57 8.19 15.29
N ALA A 203 22.17 9.38 15.39
CA ALA A 203 21.42 10.63 15.49
C ALA A 203 20.61 10.93 14.21
N GLU A 204 21.00 10.38 13.06
CA GLU A 204 20.21 10.46 11.84
C GLU A 204 19.03 9.48 11.82
N LEU A 205 19.21 8.23 12.29
CA LEU A 205 18.13 7.23 12.32
C LEU A 205 17.11 7.54 13.42
N PHE A 206 17.59 7.93 14.61
CA PHE A 206 16.73 8.26 15.75
C PHE A 206 16.43 9.75 15.87
N GLY A 207 16.99 10.60 15.01
CA GLY A 207 16.76 12.05 15.02
C GLY A 207 15.29 12.42 14.91
N GLY A 208 14.54 11.71 14.05
CA GLY A 208 13.09 11.86 13.93
C GLY A 208 12.35 11.45 15.20
N TRP A 209 12.80 10.38 15.87
CA TRP A 209 12.27 9.92 17.16
C TRP A 209 12.58 10.89 18.29
N THR A 210 13.82 11.36 18.42
CA THR A 210 14.22 12.34 19.43
C THR A 210 13.57 13.69 19.21
N PHE A 211 13.33 14.10 17.96
CA PHE A 211 12.59 15.32 17.63
C PHE A 211 11.11 15.19 17.97
N ALA A 212 10.47 14.09 17.55
CA ALA A 212 9.08 13.81 17.86
C ALA A 212 8.83 13.70 19.38
N TRP A 213 9.73 13.04 20.10
CA TRP A 213 9.71 12.97 21.57
C TRP A 213 10.24 14.24 22.25
N GLY A 214 10.87 15.18 21.54
CA GLY A 214 11.26 16.48 22.09
C GLY A 214 10.14 17.51 22.05
N GLN A 215 9.16 17.32 21.17
CA GLN A 215 8.04 18.23 20.93
C GLN A 215 6.79 17.80 21.72
N PRO A 216 6.36 18.55 22.75
CA PRO A 216 5.23 18.18 23.61
C PRO A 216 3.91 18.00 22.85
N ALA A 217 3.72 18.70 21.73
CA ALA A 217 2.52 18.59 20.89
C ALA A 217 2.51 17.34 19.98
N LEU A 218 3.68 16.86 19.53
CA LEU A 218 3.76 15.72 18.61
C LEU A 218 3.63 14.37 19.32
N ARG A 219 4.09 14.28 20.58
CA ARG A 219 3.96 13.07 21.41
C ARG A 219 2.52 12.52 21.49
N PRO A 220 1.51 13.29 21.96
CA PRO A 220 0.15 12.78 22.09
C PRO A 220 -0.48 12.48 20.72
N MET A 221 -0.16 13.24 19.67
CA MET A 221 -0.63 12.94 18.32
C MET A 221 -0.10 11.59 17.81
N LEU A 222 1.17 11.27 18.10
CA LEU A 222 1.76 9.99 17.71
C LEU A 222 1.24 8.83 18.52
N ILE A 223 1.15 8.98 19.84
CA ILE A 223 0.56 7.94 20.67
C ILE A 223 -0.88 7.68 20.24
N SER A 224 -1.67 8.74 20.02
CA SER A 224 -3.05 8.64 19.55
C SER A 224 -3.16 7.97 18.17
N TRP A 225 -2.28 8.29 17.23
CA TRP A 225 -2.30 7.67 15.91
C TRP A 225 -1.92 6.19 15.96
N VAL A 226 -0.92 5.81 16.75
CA VAL A 226 -0.47 4.43 16.91
C VAL A 226 -1.53 3.59 17.62
N THR A 227 -2.13 4.11 18.69
CA THR A 227 -3.22 3.42 19.39
C THR A 227 -4.44 3.30 18.50
N PHE A 228 -4.81 4.35 17.76
CA PHE A 228 -5.91 4.31 16.81
C PHE A 228 -5.67 3.30 15.68
N ALA A 229 -4.51 3.35 15.02
CA ALA A 229 -4.19 2.45 13.91
C ALA A 229 -4.10 0.99 14.37
N GLY A 230 -3.48 0.75 15.52
CA GLY A 230 -3.40 -0.56 16.16
C GLY A 230 -4.77 -1.09 16.54
N ALA A 231 -5.57 -0.31 17.27
CA ALA A 231 -6.92 -0.69 17.68
C ALA A 231 -7.85 -0.93 16.49
N SER A 232 -7.75 -0.11 15.44
CA SER A 232 -8.52 -0.27 14.20
C SER A 232 -8.15 -1.58 13.48
N SER A 233 -6.86 -1.88 13.39
CA SER A 233 -6.36 -3.10 12.72
C SER A 233 -6.69 -4.37 13.51
N MET A 234 -6.59 -4.30 14.84
CA MET A 234 -6.99 -5.37 15.76
C MET A 234 -8.50 -5.60 15.71
N GLY A 235 -9.29 -4.53 15.78
CA GLY A 235 -10.76 -4.59 15.71
C GLY A 235 -11.25 -5.21 14.41
N ALA A 236 -10.68 -4.82 13.27
CA ALA A 236 -11.00 -5.41 11.97
C ALA A 236 -10.63 -6.90 11.90
N SER A 237 -9.48 -7.31 12.45
CA SER A 237 -9.02 -8.69 12.45
C SER A 237 -9.86 -9.58 13.38
N PHE A 238 -10.19 -9.07 14.58
CA PHE A 238 -11.00 -9.77 15.56
C PHE A 238 -12.46 -9.89 15.11
N ALA A 239 -13.03 -8.79 14.57
CA ALA A 239 -14.33 -8.84 13.93
C ALA A 239 -14.31 -9.86 12.78
N THR A 240 -13.31 -9.86 11.91
CA THR A 240 -13.27 -10.87 10.83
C THR A 240 -13.18 -12.29 11.38
N ALA A 241 -12.33 -12.57 12.38
CA ALA A 241 -12.17 -13.90 12.96
C ALA A 241 -13.42 -14.41 13.72
N VAL A 242 -14.11 -13.55 14.46
CA VAL A 242 -15.30 -13.92 15.26
C VAL A 242 -16.56 -13.92 14.41
N THR A 243 -16.70 -12.95 13.49
CA THR A 243 -17.90 -12.85 12.65
C THR A 243 -17.84 -13.79 11.45
N GLN A 244 -16.67 -14.21 10.94
CA GLN A 244 -16.55 -15.18 9.83
C GLN A 244 -17.31 -16.50 10.05
N PRO A 245 -17.12 -17.24 11.16
CA PRO A 245 -17.86 -18.49 11.38
C PRO A 245 -19.36 -18.25 11.52
N LEU A 246 -19.77 -17.13 12.14
CA LEU A 246 -21.18 -16.73 12.27
C LEU A 246 -21.80 -16.29 10.92
N PHE A 247 -21.02 -15.67 10.04
CA PHE A 247 -21.40 -15.25 8.69
C PHE A 247 -21.56 -16.42 7.72
N ILE A 248 -20.68 -17.42 7.82
CA ILE A 248 -20.76 -18.66 7.05
C ILE A 248 -22.01 -19.45 7.46
N LEU A 249 -22.40 -19.37 8.74
CA LEU A 249 -23.65 -19.96 9.27
C LEU A 249 -24.92 -19.20 8.86
N LEU A 250 -24.85 -17.88 8.56
CA LEU A 250 -26.01 -17.04 8.22
C LEU A 250 -26.24 -16.84 6.70
N GLY A 251 -25.41 -17.43 5.83
CA GLY A 251 -25.67 -17.76 4.41
C GLY A 251 -26.47 -16.78 3.53
N GLY A 252 -25.80 -16.16 2.54
CA GLY A 252 -26.44 -15.77 1.27
C GLY A 252 -26.74 -14.28 1.05
N LEU A 253 -27.34 -13.58 2.01
CA LEU A 253 -27.79 -12.18 1.83
C LEU A 253 -26.66 -11.14 1.78
N VAL A 254 -25.51 -11.43 2.41
CA VAL A 254 -24.34 -10.55 2.34
C VAL A 254 -23.48 -10.81 1.11
N ALA A 255 -23.54 -12.01 0.51
CA ALA A 255 -22.96 -12.25 -0.81
C ALA A 255 -23.69 -11.40 -1.89
N THR A 256 -25.01 -11.24 -1.75
CA THR A 256 -25.82 -10.32 -2.58
C THR A 256 -25.55 -8.84 -2.25
N TRP A 257 -25.35 -8.46 -0.99
CA TRP A 257 -25.00 -7.08 -0.61
C TRP A 257 -23.58 -6.66 -1.03
N ALA A 258 -22.59 -7.54 -0.85
CA ALA A 258 -21.21 -7.35 -1.30
C ALA A 258 -21.11 -7.39 -2.83
N GLY A 259 -21.88 -8.27 -3.49
CA GLY A 259 -22.03 -8.31 -4.95
C GLY A 259 -22.68 -7.04 -5.52
N THR A 260 -23.74 -6.53 -4.88
CA THR A 260 -24.41 -5.28 -5.29
C THR A 260 -23.49 -4.07 -5.13
N ARG A 261 -22.72 -4.00 -4.03
CA ARG A 261 -21.68 -2.96 -3.87
C ARG A 261 -20.59 -3.10 -4.93
N ALA A 262 -20.04 -4.31 -5.14
CA ALA A 262 -19.02 -4.55 -6.16
C ALA A 262 -19.52 -4.20 -7.58
N ALA A 263 -20.78 -4.48 -7.91
CA ALA A 263 -21.41 -4.11 -9.17
C ALA A 263 -21.58 -2.58 -9.31
N LEU A 264 -22.04 -1.89 -8.27
CA LEU A 264 -22.14 -0.43 -8.24
C LEU A 264 -20.77 0.25 -8.36
N PHE A 265 -19.73 -0.34 -7.76
CA PHE A 265 -18.35 0.14 -7.89
C PHE A 265 -17.74 -0.17 -9.26
N ALA A 266 -18.04 -1.33 -9.86
CA ALA A 266 -17.63 -1.65 -11.23
C ALA A 266 -18.28 -0.70 -12.25
N ALA A 267 -19.56 -0.34 -12.05
CA ALA A 267 -20.24 0.67 -12.85
C ALA A 267 -19.61 2.06 -12.69
N ALA A 268 -19.23 2.46 -11.48
CA ALA A 268 -18.52 3.72 -11.22
C ALA A 268 -17.11 3.74 -11.85
N ALA A 269 -16.37 2.63 -11.79
CA ALA A 269 -15.06 2.49 -12.41
C ALA A 269 -15.14 2.53 -13.95
N LEU A 270 -16.16 1.90 -14.55
CA LEU A 270 -16.45 1.99 -15.98
C LEU A 270 -16.83 3.42 -16.40
N MET A 271 -17.60 4.14 -15.59
CA MET A 271 -17.89 5.57 -15.82
C MET A 271 -16.63 6.45 -15.77
N CYS A 272 -15.72 6.21 -14.81
CA CYS A 272 -14.44 6.92 -14.76
C CYS A 272 -13.49 6.54 -15.90
N ALA A 273 -13.52 5.29 -16.37
CA ALA A 273 -12.74 4.83 -17.51
C ALA A 273 -13.28 5.32 -18.86
N ALA A 274 -14.58 5.60 -18.96
CA ALA A 274 -15.24 6.18 -20.14
C ALA A 274 -15.19 7.72 -20.20
N ALA A 275 -14.87 8.39 -19.09
CA ALA A 275 -14.73 9.86 -19.03
C ALA A 275 -13.80 10.50 -20.10
N PRO A 276 -12.69 9.87 -20.55
CA PRO A 276 -11.86 10.43 -21.63
C PRO A 276 -12.39 10.13 -23.04
N LEU A 277 -13.43 9.29 -23.20
CA LEU A 277 -14.06 8.96 -24.48
C LEU A 277 -15.29 9.83 -24.78
N LEU A 278 -15.76 10.62 -23.80
CA LEU A 278 -16.85 11.56 -24.02
C LEU A 278 -16.37 12.70 -24.94
N PRO A 279 -17.06 12.97 -26.06
CA PRO A 279 -16.69 14.06 -26.96
C PRO A 279 -16.78 15.37 -26.18
N ARG A 280 -15.65 16.09 -26.10
CA ARG A 280 -15.62 17.42 -25.51
C ARG A 280 -16.52 18.32 -26.35
N GLY A 281 -17.62 18.78 -25.78
CA GLY A 281 -18.54 19.71 -26.42
C GLY A 281 -17.79 20.96 -26.92
N PRO A 282 -18.25 21.58 -28.02
CA PRO A 282 -17.52 22.65 -28.68
C PRO A 282 -17.23 23.80 -27.71
N SER A 283 -15.95 24.11 -27.56
CA SER A 283 -15.47 25.28 -26.85
C SER A 283 -16.00 26.54 -27.54
N ARG A 284 -17.08 27.13 -27.02
CA ARG A 284 -17.43 28.51 -27.33
C ARG A 284 -16.46 29.43 -26.59
N ALA A 285 -15.35 29.71 -27.25
CA ALA A 285 -14.59 30.93 -27.04
C ALA A 285 -14.66 31.73 -28.34
N GLY A 286 -15.19 32.96 -28.26
CA GLY A 286 -14.83 34.02 -29.20
C GLY A 286 -15.98 34.83 -29.81
N SER A 287 -15.89 36.15 -29.57
CA SER A 287 -16.48 37.30 -30.28
C SER A 287 -17.99 37.52 -30.09
N THR A 288 -18.46 38.67 -29.60
CA THR A 288 -17.92 40.05 -29.54
C THR A 288 -18.32 40.73 -28.24
#